data_AF-A0A162PPZ9-F1
#
_entry.id   AF-A0A162PPZ9-F1
#
_cell.length_a   1.000
_cell.length_b   1.000
_cell.length_c   1.000
_cell.angle_alpha   90.00
_cell.angle_beta   90.00
_cell.angle_gamma   90.00
#
_symmetry.space_group_name_H-M   'P 1'
#
loop_
_entity.id
_entity.type
_entity.pdbx_description
1 polymer ?
#
loop_
_entity_poly.entity_id
_entity_poly.type
_entity_poly.pdbx_seq_one_letter_code
_entity_poly.pdbx_strand_id
1 'polypeptide(L)'
;MTTLVNILKNLFRYKKENMMQLAIISGPEHPKNIASFLEPIVEDLNALGTTGLWFQTGGGYVVAKVHLVMATGDTPAVSDLMNLTHHNSQYGCQHCFAQANSEFRTMCIVEREGPATLRDVESIRYSVGNIGSNSTKV
;
A
#
# COMPACT_ATOMS: atom_id res chain seq x y z
N MET A 1 -10.00 0.56 -7.51
CA MET A 1 -9.31 -0.02 -6.33
C MET A 1 -9.81 0.67 -5.08
N THR A 2 -10.28 -0.08 -4.09
CA THR A 2 -10.83 0.49 -2.85
C THR A 2 -9.75 0.49 -1.77
N THR A 3 -9.18 1.65 -1.46
CA THR A 3 -8.23 1.77 -0.36
C THR A 3 -8.98 2.03 0.94
N LEU A 4 -9.07 1.00 1.79
CA LEU A 4 -9.62 1.12 3.14
C LEU A 4 -8.50 1.53 4.10
N VAL A 5 -8.55 2.77 4.57
CA VAL A 5 -7.62 3.28 5.59
C VAL A 5 -8.33 3.21 6.94
N ASN A 6 -7.71 2.53 7.90
CA ASN A 6 -8.32 2.24 9.17
C ASN A 6 -7.55 2.91 10.32
N ILE A 7 -8.28 3.68 11.13
CA ILE A 7 -7.77 4.69 12.05
C ILE A 7 -7.86 4.27 13.53
N LEU A 8 -8.22 3.01 13.85
CA LEU A 8 -8.44 2.56 15.24
C LEU A 8 -7.42 1.54 15.77
N LYS A 9 -7.22 1.52 17.10
CA LYS A 9 -6.30 0.62 17.83
C LYS A 9 -6.89 -0.79 18.06
N ASN A 10 -6.16 -1.75 17.49
CA ASN A 10 -5.84 -3.14 17.85
C ASN A 10 -6.85 -4.26 18.24
N LEU A 11 -8.09 -4.03 18.69
CA LEU A 11 -8.98 -5.19 19.01
C LEU A 11 -10.33 -5.19 18.30
N PHE A 12 -10.84 -4.04 17.88
CA PHE A 12 -12.12 -3.96 17.17
C PHE A 12 -11.98 -3.47 15.72
N ARG A 13 -10.73 -3.36 15.25
CA ARG A 13 -10.34 -2.73 13.99
C ARG A 13 -11.02 -3.35 12.76
N TYR A 14 -11.22 -4.66 12.77
CA TYR A 14 -11.79 -5.40 11.63
C TYR A 14 -13.32 -5.43 11.62
N LYS A 15 -13.98 -4.91 12.67
CA LYS A 15 -15.43 -4.80 12.66
C LYS A 15 -15.84 -3.75 11.63
N LYS A 16 -16.84 -4.09 10.81
CA LYS A 16 -17.35 -3.20 9.75
C LYS A 16 -17.73 -1.80 10.28
N GLU A 17 -18.33 -1.75 11.47
CA GLU A 17 -18.70 -0.52 12.19
C GLU A 17 -17.52 0.38 12.59
N ASN A 18 -16.30 -0.15 12.59
CA ASN A 18 -15.06 0.55 12.94
C ASN A 18 -14.19 0.86 11.73
N MET A 19 -14.65 0.54 10.51
CA MET A 19 -13.97 0.88 9.27
C MET A 19 -14.55 2.18 8.70
N MET A 20 -13.70 3.18 8.56
CA MET A 20 -14.03 4.41 7.84
C MET A 20 -13.50 4.30 6.42
N GLN A 21 -14.36 4.51 5.43
CA GLN A 21 -13.94 4.59 4.04
C GLN A 21 -13.46 6.02 3.76
N LEU A 22 -12.16 6.19 3.46
CA LEU A 22 -11.59 7.51 3.16
C LEU A 22 -11.69 7.88 1.68
N ALA A 23 -11.54 6.91 0.77
CA ALA A 23 -11.55 7.17 -0.65
C ALA A 23 -12.12 6.01 -1.46
N ILE A 24 -12.70 6.35 -2.61
CA ILE A 24 -13.04 5.40 -3.67
C ILE A 24 -12.33 5.88 -4.93
N ILE A 25 -11.38 5.08 -5.41
CA ILE A 25 -10.66 5.37 -6.65
C ILE A 25 -11.35 4.61 -7.78
N SER A 26 -12.26 5.32 -8.45
CA SER A 26 -13.09 4.83 -9.54
C SER A 26 -12.51 5.27 -10.90
N GLY A 27 -12.53 4.38 -11.88
CA GLY A 27 -12.17 4.68 -13.26
C GLY A 27 -12.50 3.50 -14.16
N PRO A 28 -12.68 3.71 -15.48
CA PRO A 28 -12.86 2.62 -16.44
C PRO A 28 -11.62 1.73 -16.53
N GLU A 29 -10.46 2.25 -16.15
CA GLU A 29 -9.17 1.56 -16.12
C GLU A 29 -8.47 1.77 -14.77
N HIS A 30 -7.48 0.91 -14.51
CA HIS A 30 -6.62 1.04 -13.33
C HIS A 30 -5.79 2.34 -13.42
N PRO A 31 -5.78 3.19 -12.37
CA PRO A 31 -5.05 4.45 -12.41
C PRO A 31 -3.55 4.22 -12.54
N LYS A 32 -2.95 4.84 -13.55
CA LYS A 32 -1.50 4.75 -13.81
C LYS A 32 -0.65 5.36 -12.69
N ASN A 33 -1.21 6.34 -11.97
CA ASN A 33 -0.58 6.98 -10.83
C ASN A 33 -1.56 6.94 -9.65
N ILE A 34 -1.48 5.89 -8.83
CA ILE A 34 -2.29 5.80 -7.61
C ILE A 34 -1.85 6.83 -6.56
N ALA A 35 -0.56 7.18 -6.54
CA ALA A 35 0.01 8.10 -5.57
C ALA A 35 -0.63 9.49 -5.63
N SER A 36 -0.96 10.00 -6.82
CA SER A 36 -1.62 11.31 -6.96
C SER A 36 -3.01 11.39 -6.29
N PHE A 37 -3.68 10.25 -6.10
CA PHE A 37 -4.96 10.20 -5.38
C PHE A 37 -4.77 10.11 -3.87
N LEU A 38 -3.65 9.52 -3.42
CA LEU A 38 -3.36 9.26 -2.01
C LEU A 38 -2.59 10.39 -1.34
N GLU A 39 -1.75 11.11 -2.10
CA GLU A 39 -0.94 12.24 -1.64
C GLU A 39 -1.75 13.26 -0.83
N PRO A 40 -2.89 13.82 -1.31
CA PRO A 40 -3.66 14.77 -0.52
C PRO A 40 -4.19 14.16 0.80
N ILE A 41 -4.55 12.88 0.80
CA ILE A 41 -5.02 12.18 2.01
C ILE A 41 -3.88 12.05 3.04
N VAL A 42 -2.67 11.73 2.57
CA VAL A 42 -1.49 11.60 3.42
C VAL A 42 -1.07 12.96 3.97
N GLU A 43 -1.13 14.02 3.17
CA GLU A 43 -0.88 15.40 3.61
C GLU A 43 -1.86 15.82 4.72
N ASP A 44 -3.15 15.58 4.53
CA ASP A 44 -4.18 15.86 5.54
C ASP A 44 -3.93 15.06 6.82
N LEU A 45 -3.65 13.75 6.72
CA LEU A 45 -3.36 12.93 7.90
C LEU A 45 -2.11 13.40 8.65
N ASN A 46 -1.07 13.86 7.93
CA ASN A 46 0.13 14.43 8.53
C ASN A 46 -0.17 15.77 9.24
N ALA A 47 -0.98 16.62 8.64
CA ALA A 47 -1.46 17.85 9.25
C ALA A 47 -2.27 17.56 10.52
N LEU A 48 -3.17 16.58 10.49
CA LEU A 48 -3.97 16.14 11.64
C LEU A 48 -3.11 15.48 12.74
N GLY A 49 -2.02 14.81 12.39
CA GLY A 49 -1.05 14.28 13.36
C GLY A 49 -0.23 15.37 14.04
N THR A 50 0.04 16.47 13.34
CA THR A 50 0.84 17.59 13.82
C THR A 50 0.01 18.59 14.62
N THR A 51 -1.03 19.14 13.97
CA THR A 51 -1.89 20.22 14.48
C THR A 51 -3.03 19.70 15.35
N GLY A 52 -3.54 18.49 15.06
CA GLY A 52 -4.69 17.92 15.75
C GLY A 52 -6.04 18.51 15.33
N LEU A 53 -7.12 17.80 15.67
CA LEU A 53 -8.50 18.23 15.57
C LEU A 53 -8.95 18.87 16.87
N TRP A 54 -9.48 20.08 16.80
CA TRP A 54 -9.95 20.83 17.95
C TRP A 54 -11.45 20.64 18.13
N PHE A 55 -11.85 20.13 19.28
CA PHE A 55 -13.25 19.91 19.66
C PHE A 55 -13.61 20.86 20.80
N GLN A 56 -14.65 21.66 20.61
CA GLN A 56 -15.24 22.39 21.72
C GLN A 56 -16.18 21.46 22.48
N THR A 57 -15.96 21.35 23.78
CA THR A 57 -16.79 20.57 24.70
C THR A 57 -17.35 21.50 25.77
N GLY A 58 -18.33 21.02 26.56
CA GLY A 58 -18.83 21.77 27.71
C GLY A 58 -17.75 22.12 28.75
N GLY A 59 -16.61 21.41 28.75
CA GLY A 59 -15.46 21.65 29.62
C GLY A 59 -14.30 22.43 28.96
N GLY A 60 -14.49 22.97 27.75
CA GLY A 60 -13.45 23.68 27.00
C GLY A 60 -12.97 22.91 25.77
N TYR A 61 -11.79 23.27 25.26
CA TYR A 61 -11.24 22.68 24.04
C TYR A 61 -10.44 21.40 24.33
N VAL A 62 -10.71 20.36 23.54
CA VAL A 62 -9.95 19.11 23.51
C VAL A 62 -9.30 18.98 22.14
N VAL A 63 -8.04 18.55 22.10
CA VAL A 63 -7.31 18.30 20.85
C VAL A 63 -7.09 16.81 20.65
N ALA A 64 -7.54 16.24 19.54
CA ALA A 64 -7.26 14.85 19.16
C ALA A 64 -6.28 14.80 17.99
N LYS A 65 -5.19 14.03 18.13
CA LYS A 65 -4.22 13.80 17.06
C LYS A 65 -4.54 12.51 16.32
N VAL A 66 -4.44 12.55 14.99
CA VAL A 66 -4.69 11.40 14.12
C VAL A 66 -3.38 10.93 13.52
N HIS A 67 -3.09 9.64 13.60
CA HIS A 67 -1.89 9.05 13.00
C HIS A 67 -2.28 7.85 12.13
N LEU A 68 -1.73 7.80 10.92
CA LEU A 68 -1.86 6.64 10.04
C LEU A 68 -0.95 5.52 10.55
N VAL A 69 -1.54 4.44 11.06
CA VAL A 69 -0.78 3.31 11.61
C VAL A 69 -0.42 2.28 10.54
N MET A 70 -1.36 1.97 9.65
CA MET A 70 -1.15 1.03 8.56
C MET A 70 -2.19 1.25 7.45
N ALA A 71 -1.78 0.96 6.22
CA ALA A 71 -2.65 0.82 5.06
C ALA A 71 -2.66 -0.65 4.64
N THR A 72 -3.84 -1.18 4.34
CA THR A 72 -4.05 -2.60 4.01
C THR A 72 -4.91 -2.72 2.75
N GLY A 73 -4.71 -3.78 2.00
CA GLY A 73 -5.52 -4.12 0.84
C GLY A 73 -5.32 -5.59 0.46
N ASP A 74 -5.96 -6.01 -0.63
CA ASP A 74 -5.58 -7.24 -1.30
C ASP A 74 -4.16 -7.11 -1.91
N THR A 75 -3.58 -8.23 -2.35
CA THR A 75 -2.22 -8.24 -2.90
C THR A 75 -2.01 -7.22 -4.02
N PRO A 76 -2.90 -7.09 -5.03
CA PRO A 76 -2.77 -6.05 -6.04
C PRO A 76 -2.77 -4.63 -5.45
N ALA A 77 -3.67 -4.32 -4.50
CA ALA A 77 -3.74 -3.00 -3.89
C ALA A 77 -2.52 -2.63 -3.06
N VAL A 78 -1.98 -3.57 -2.30
CA VAL A 78 -0.75 -3.32 -1.55
C VAL A 78 0.44 -3.18 -2.49
N SER A 79 0.51 -3.97 -3.58
CA SER A 79 1.54 -3.80 -4.61
C SER A 79 1.51 -2.40 -5.25
N ASP A 80 0.33 -1.91 -5.63
CA ASP A 80 0.19 -0.57 -6.21
C ASP A 80 0.55 0.51 -5.19
N LEU A 81 0.13 0.36 -3.93
CA LEU A 81 0.47 1.29 -2.84
C LEU A 81 1.98 1.34 -2.57
N MET A 82 2.65 0.19 -2.63
CA MET A 82 4.11 0.08 -2.46
C MET A 82 4.89 0.42 -3.73
N ASN A 83 4.20 0.77 -4.82
CA ASN A 83 4.77 1.01 -6.14
C ASN A 83 5.64 -0.17 -6.64
N LEU A 84 5.20 -1.39 -6.34
CA LEU A 84 5.85 -2.62 -6.76
C LEU A 84 5.41 -2.99 -8.17
N THR A 85 6.27 -3.72 -8.88
CA THR A 85 5.88 -4.38 -10.12
C THR A 85 4.70 -5.32 -9.85
N HIS A 86 3.69 -5.27 -10.71
CA HIS A 86 2.40 -5.95 -10.57
C HIS A 86 2.53 -7.41 -10.08
N HIS A 87 1.47 -7.96 -9.50
CA HIS A 87 1.47 -9.32 -8.93
C HIS A 87 1.92 -10.43 -9.90
N ASN A 88 1.87 -10.17 -11.21
CA ASN A 88 2.38 -11.07 -12.26
C ASN A 88 3.84 -10.81 -12.68
N SER A 89 4.60 -10.05 -11.90
CA SER A 89 6.03 -9.85 -12.14
C SER A 89 6.86 -10.99 -11.54
N GLN A 90 8.05 -11.21 -12.11
CA GLN A 90 8.99 -12.22 -11.62
C GLN A 90 9.43 -11.97 -10.17
N TYR A 91 9.31 -10.73 -9.67
CA TYR A 91 9.63 -10.37 -8.29
C TYR A 91 8.44 -9.68 -7.60
N GLY A 92 7.22 -10.19 -7.81
CA GLY A 92 5.99 -9.59 -7.31
C GLY A 92 5.78 -9.68 -5.79
N CYS A 93 6.63 -10.39 -5.05
CA CYS A 93 6.51 -10.46 -3.59
C CYS A 93 6.84 -9.12 -2.93
N GLN A 94 5.93 -8.64 -2.08
CA GLN A 94 6.11 -7.37 -1.35
C GLN A 94 7.10 -7.43 -0.18
N HIS A 95 7.44 -8.62 0.30
CA HIS A 95 8.31 -8.80 1.46
C HIS A 95 9.74 -9.20 1.09
N CYS A 96 9.96 -9.80 -0.08
CA CYS A 96 11.24 -10.37 -0.42
C CYS A 96 11.50 -10.46 -1.93
N PHE A 97 12.73 -10.78 -2.29
CA PHE A 97 13.18 -10.96 -3.68
C PHE A 97 13.05 -12.41 -4.17
N ALA A 98 11.97 -13.11 -3.78
CA ALA A 98 11.70 -14.43 -4.35
C ALA A 98 11.35 -14.32 -5.84
N GLN A 99 12.03 -15.11 -6.67
CA GLN A 99 11.75 -15.20 -8.09
C GLN A 99 10.54 -16.11 -8.32
N ALA A 100 9.66 -15.68 -9.22
CA ALA A 100 8.53 -16.47 -9.69
C ALA A 100 8.70 -16.82 -11.18
N ASN A 101 8.25 -18.02 -11.55
CA ASN A 101 8.16 -18.48 -12.93
C ASN A 101 6.71 -18.49 -13.39
N SER A 102 6.51 -18.31 -14.70
CA SER A 102 5.19 -18.41 -15.31
C SER A 102 4.87 -19.87 -15.58
N GLU A 103 3.91 -20.43 -14.85
CA GLU A 103 3.33 -21.74 -15.07
C GLU A 103 1.83 -21.58 -15.34
N PHE A 104 1.34 -22.14 -16.45
CA PHE A 104 -0.07 -22.02 -16.85
C PHE A 104 -0.61 -20.57 -16.82
N ARG A 105 0.22 -19.59 -17.22
CA ARG A 105 -0.07 -18.14 -17.17
C ARG A 105 -0.25 -17.57 -15.75
N THR A 106 0.20 -18.29 -14.73
CA THR A 106 0.22 -17.85 -13.34
C THR A 106 1.67 -17.74 -12.87
N MET A 107 2.00 -16.69 -12.12
CA MET A 107 3.34 -16.58 -11.53
C MET A 107 3.40 -17.39 -10.24
N CYS A 108 4.20 -18.45 -10.24
CA CYS A 108 4.42 -19.31 -9.08
C CYS A 108 5.82 -19.04 -8.51
N ILE A 109 5.90 -18.81 -7.19
CA ILE A 109 7.20 -18.70 -6.51
C ILE A 109 7.92 -20.03 -6.66
N VAL A 110 9.14 -19.99 -7.18
CA VAL A 110 9.94 -21.19 -7.40
C VAL A 110 10.48 -21.68 -6.06
N GLU A 111 10.42 -22.98 -5.81
CA GLU A 111 11.15 -23.57 -4.69
C GLU A 111 12.65 -23.25 -4.82
N ARG A 112 13.27 -22.85 -3.72
CA ARG A 112 14.69 -22.54 -3.68
C ARG A 112 15.32 -23.06 -2.40
N GLU A 113 16.63 -23.29 -2.47
CA GLU A 113 17.41 -23.58 -1.28
C GLU A 113 17.61 -22.30 -0.46
N GLY A 114 17.06 -22.28 0.76
CA GLY A 114 17.25 -21.21 1.73
C GLY A 114 16.25 -20.03 1.66
N PRO A 115 16.30 -19.12 2.65
CA PRO A 115 15.38 -17.99 2.77
C PRO A 115 15.67 -16.90 1.72
N ALA A 116 14.65 -16.10 1.42
CA ALA A 116 14.81 -14.96 0.52
C ALA A 116 15.53 -13.85 1.23
N THR A 117 16.27 -13.04 0.47
CA THR A 117 16.59 -11.69 0.91
C THR A 117 15.30 -10.90 1.05
N LEU A 118 15.05 -10.38 2.26
CA LEU A 118 13.93 -9.51 2.55
C LEU A 118 14.14 -8.15 1.86
N ARG A 119 13.03 -7.52 1.45
CA ARG A 119 13.05 -6.15 0.93
C ARG A 119 13.27 -5.18 2.09
N ASP A 120 14.14 -4.21 1.88
CA ASP A 120 14.26 -3.03 2.73
C ASP A 120 13.55 -1.82 2.09
N VAL A 121 13.48 -0.71 2.83
CA VAL A 121 12.78 0.52 2.42
C VAL A 121 13.40 1.15 1.16
N GLU A 122 14.72 1.07 0.99
CA GLU A 122 15.40 1.62 -0.20
C GLU A 122 15.08 0.77 -1.43
N SER A 123 15.09 -0.54 -1.27
CA SER A 123 14.81 -1.51 -2.32
C SER A 123 13.38 -1.42 -2.86
N ILE A 124 12.42 -1.01 -2.03
CA ILE A 124 11.05 -0.69 -2.44
C ILE A 124 11.04 0.58 -3.29
N ARG A 125 11.77 1.63 -2.86
CA ARG A 125 11.89 2.91 -3.59
C ARG A 125 12.59 2.77 -4.95
N TYR A 126 13.54 1.85 -5.09
CA TYR A 126 14.26 1.60 -6.35
C TYR A 126 13.46 0.80 -7.40
N SER A 127 12.31 0.22 -7.04
CA SER A 127 11.35 -0.33 -8.01
C SER A 127 10.84 0.75 -8.98
N VAL A 128 11.01 2.02 -8.60
CA VAL A 128 10.71 3.22 -9.41
C VAL A 128 11.87 3.48 -10.37
N GLY A 129 11.83 2.80 -11.52
CA GLY A 129 12.73 3.02 -12.64
C GLY A 129 13.80 1.95 -12.80
N ASN A 130 13.89 1.38 -14.01
CA ASN A 130 14.86 0.39 -14.46
C ASN A 130 14.73 -1.04 -13.90
N ILE A 131 13.77 -1.78 -14.45
CA ILE A 131 14.14 -3.02 -15.13
C ILE A 131 13.69 -2.84 -16.57
N GLY A 132 14.59 -2.26 -17.36
CA GLY A 132 14.45 -2.18 -18.80
C GLY A 132 14.17 -3.57 -19.35
N SER A 133 13.18 -3.63 -20.22
CA SER A 133 12.99 -4.70 -21.19
C SER A 133 14.27 -4.93 -21.99
N ASN A 134 15.21 -5.73 -21.48
CA ASN A 134 16.04 -6.56 -22.35
C ASN A 134 15.24 -7.81 -22.68
N SER A 135 14.17 -7.60 -23.45
CA SER A 135 13.63 -8.65 -24.29
C SER A 135 14.64 -8.86 -25.41
N THR A 136 15.59 -9.75 -25.17
CA THR A 136 16.40 -10.35 -26.23
C THR A 136 15.41 -10.98 -27.21
N LYS A 137 15.22 -10.33 -28.36
CA LYS A 137 14.64 -10.97 -29.53
C LYS A 137 15.60 -12.10 -29.93
N VAL A 138 15.10 -13.33 -29.90
CA VAL A 138 15.47 -14.39 -30.85
C VAL A 138 14.16 -15.02 -31.31
#